data_AF-A0A1G9P8P8-F1
#
_entry.id   AF-A0A1G9P8P8-F1
#
_cell.length_a   1.000
_cell.length_b   1.000
_cell.length_c   1.000
_cell.angle_alpha   90.00
_cell.angle_beta   90.00
_cell.angle_gamma   90.00
#
_symmetry.space_group_name_H-M   'P 1'
#
loop_
_entity.id
_entity.type
_entity.pdbx_description
1 polymer ?
#
loop_
_entity_poly.entity_id
_entity_poly.type
_entity_poly.pdbx_seq_one_letter_code
_entity_poly.pdbx_strand_id
1 'polypeptide(L)'
;MAANRKGDRRERELVNRLDEAGFAVMRAPASGGATTRELPDVLAGNGETFYAIEAKSSAGNPIYLTGEEVEALVYFSKNFGAKPRIGVRFDREDWYFFHPADLYTTDGGNYRVKKETALADGVDFDEFVGKSAKTTLADHAESVEDDGPSQGVRDVLDAVKKGVLSVDEAAEILD
;
A
#
# COMPACT_ATOMS: atom_id res chain seq x y z
N MET A 1 -14.24 -28.37 3.84
CA MET A 1 -14.14 -27.16 2.99
C MET A 1 -14.71 -25.92 3.69
N ALA A 2 -14.04 -25.41 4.73
CA ALA A 2 -14.53 -24.27 5.53
C ALA A 2 -13.53 -23.10 5.60
N ALA A 3 -12.22 -23.37 5.53
CA ALA A 3 -11.18 -22.34 5.55
C ALA A 3 -11.29 -21.36 4.37
N ASN A 4 -11.63 -21.87 3.17
CA ASN A 4 -11.67 -21.07 1.95
C ASN A 4 -12.87 -20.11 1.88
N ARG A 5 -13.96 -20.33 2.63
CA ARG A 5 -15.15 -19.45 2.60
C ARG A 5 -14.97 -18.15 3.39
N LYS A 6 -14.16 -18.17 4.46
CA LYS A 6 -13.95 -17.00 5.33
C LYS A 6 -12.90 -16.05 4.76
N GLY A 7 -11.80 -16.59 4.20
CA GLY A 7 -10.81 -15.81 3.43
C GLY A 7 -11.48 -15.09 2.26
N ASP A 8 -12.22 -15.84 1.45
CA ASP A 8 -13.00 -15.32 0.32
C ASP A 8 -14.04 -14.25 0.72
N ARG A 9 -14.60 -14.30 1.94
CA ARG A 9 -15.47 -13.23 2.45
C ARG A 9 -14.68 -11.96 2.80
N ARG A 10 -13.52 -12.08 3.44
CA ARG A 10 -12.71 -10.91 3.84
C ARG A 10 -12.03 -10.27 2.65
N GLU A 11 -11.55 -11.04 1.69
CA GLU A 11 -11.08 -10.51 0.41
C GLU A 11 -12.20 -9.75 -0.32
N ARG A 12 -13.42 -10.31 -0.40
CA ARG A 12 -14.57 -9.57 -0.97
C ARG A 12 -14.88 -8.26 -0.24
N GLU A 13 -14.79 -8.27 1.10
CA GLU A 13 -14.94 -7.06 1.90
C GLU A 13 -13.90 -6.00 1.52
N LEU A 14 -12.62 -6.38 1.40
CA LEU A 14 -11.56 -5.47 0.97
C LEU A 14 -11.82 -4.91 -0.44
N VAL A 15 -12.19 -5.77 -1.38
CA VAL A 15 -12.49 -5.39 -2.77
C VAL A 15 -13.63 -4.40 -2.84
N ASN A 16 -14.75 -4.67 -2.16
CA ASN A 16 -15.89 -3.77 -2.15
C ASN A 16 -15.51 -2.41 -1.54
N ARG A 17 -14.75 -2.39 -0.44
CA ARG A 17 -14.30 -1.14 0.17
C ARG A 17 -13.42 -0.32 -0.76
N LEU A 18 -12.52 -0.96 -1.51
CA LEU A 18 -11.64 -0.29 -2.48
C LEU A 18 -12.44 0.24 -3.67
N ASP A 19 -13.41 -0.52 -4.18
CA ASP A 19 -14.32 -0.09 -5.25
C ASP A 19 -15.16 1.12 -4.82
N GLU A 20 -15.74 1.06 -3.62
CA GLU A 20 -16.46 2.19 -2.99
C GLU A 20 -15.56 3.41 -2.75
N ALA A 21 -14.25 3.22 -2.65
CA ALA A 21 -13.25 4.29 -2.54
C ALA A 21 -12.76 4.82 -3.89
N GLY A 22 -13.30 4.35 -5.02
CA GLY A 22 -12.99 4.84 -6.36
C GLY A 22 -11.84 4.13 -7.06
N PHE A 23 -11.40 2.97 -6.55
CA PHE A 23 -10.45 2.12 -7.27
C PHE A 23 -11.20 1.17 -8.20
N ALA A 24 -10.69 0.95 -9.41
CA ALA A 24 -11.02 -0.24 -10.18
C ALA A 24 -10.28 -1.43 -9.57
N VAL A 25 -10.99 -2.51 -9.25
CA VAL A 25 -10.44 -3.64 -8.48
C VAL A 25 -10.66 -4.97 -9.19
N MET A 26 -9.64 -5.82 -9.18
CA MET A 26 -9.74 -7.22 -9.60
C MET A 26 -9.18 -8.14 -8.52
N ARG A 27 -9.80 -9.31 -8.35
CA ARG A 27 -9.24 -10.41 -7.56
C ARG A 27 -8.50 -11.36 -8.48
N ALA A 28 -7.34 -11.84 -8.05
CA ALA A 28 -6.71 -12.95 -8.75
C ALA A 28 -7.61 -14.20 -8.67
N PRO A 29 -7.63 -15.04 -9.73
CA PRO A 29 -8.28 -16.33 -9.64
C PRO A 29 -7.61 -17.15 -8.54
N ALA A 30 -8.43 -17.86 -7.75
CA ALA A 30 -7.91 -18.78 -6.74
C ALA A 30 -6.92 -19.75 -7.38
N SER A 31 -5.83 -20.08 -6.68
CA SER A 31 -4.72 -20.94 -7.10
C SER A 31 -5.15 -22.40 -7.32
N GLY A 32 -6.03 -22.62 -8.29
CA GLY A 32 -6.48 -23.94 -8.73
C GLY A 32 -5.63 -24.43 -9.88
N GLY A 33 -4.46 -25.03 -9.58
CA GLY A 33 -3.68 -25.98 -10.40
C GLY A 33 -3.30 -25.62 -11.85
N ALA A 34 -3.82 -24.54 -12.43
CA ALA A 34 -3.73 -24.23 -13.85
C ALA A 34 -2.67 -23.16 -14.16
N THR A 35 -2.11 -22.51 -13.14
CA THR A 35 -1.09 -21.48 -13.30
C THR A 35 0.04 -21.68 -12.31
N THR A 36 1.28 -21.71 -12.80
CA THR A 36 2.51 -21.65 -12.00
C THR A 36 2.89 -20.22 -11.60
N ARG A 37 2.04 -19.24 -11.95
CA ARG A 37 2.28 -17.82 -11.71
C ARG A 37 1.72 -17.47 -10.35
N GLU A 38 2.57 -16.92 -9.50
CA GLU A 38 2.16 -16.34 -8.23
C GLU A 38 1.60 -14.94 -8.51
N LEU A 39 0.36 -14.73 -8.06
CA LEU A 39 -0.41 -13.51 -8.25
C LEU A 39 -0.80 -12.97 -6.87
N PRO A 40 -0.88 -11.64 -6.70
CA PRO A 40 -1.43 -11.06 -5.47
C PRO A 40 -2.92 -11.40 -5.37
N ASP A 41 -3.47 -11.41 -4.16
CA ASP A 41 -4.91 -11.63 -3.96
C ASP A 41 -5.77 -10.57 -4.65
N VAL A 42 -5.35 -9.31 -4.57
CA VAL A 42 -6.08 -8.15 -5.10
C VAL A 42 -5.15 -7.25 -5.89
N LEU A 43 -5.61 -6.79 -7.05
CA LEU A 43 -5.02 -5.67 -7.77
C LEU A 43 -6.06 -4.53 -7.82
N ALA A 44 -5.64 -3.33 -7.44
CA ALA A 44 -6.50 -2.16 -7.41
C ALA A 44 -5.79 -0.96 -8.06
N GLY A 45 -6.51 -0.14 -8.81
CA GLY A 45 -5.96 1.10 -9.35
C GLY A 45 -7.00 2.18 -9.61
N ASN A 46 -6.65 3.45 -9.42
CA ASN A 46 -7.53 4.60 -9.65
C ASN A 46 -7.03 5.56 -10.75
N GLY A 47 -6.08 5.10 -11.57
CA GLY A 47 -5.45 5.90 -12.64
C GLY A 47 -4.15 6.60 -12.20
N GLU A 48 -4.01 6.92 -10.92
CA GLU A 48 -2.79 7.55 -10.37
C GLU A 48 -1.99 6.59 -9.50
N THR A 49 -2.69 5.82 -8.66
CA THR A 49 -2.09 4.84 -7.77
C THR A 49 -2.56 3.45 -8.13
N PHE A 50 -1.61 2.52 -8.19
CA PHE A 50 -1.84 1.10 -8.45
C PHE A 50 -1.27 0.30 -7.28
N TYR A 51 -2.06 -0.62 -6.73
CA TYR A 51 -1.71 -1.50 -5.62
C TYR A 51 -1.84 -2.95 -6.06
N ALA A 52 -0.82 -3.75 -5.72
CA ALA A 52 -0.93 -5.20 -5.63
C ALA A 52 -0.95 -5.56 -4.15
N ILE A 53 -1.96 -6.29 -3.71
CA ILE A 53 -2.26 -6.50 -2.30
C ILE A 53 -2.33 -7.99 -2.01
N GLU A 54 -1.52 -8.43 -1.05
CA GLU A 54 -1.64 -9.72 -0.37
C GLU A 54 -2.51 -9.52 0.88
N ALA A 55 -3.64 -10.24 0.98
CA ALA A 55 -4.67 -10.00 2.00
C ALA A 55 -4.72 -11.14 3.02
N LYS A 56 -4.29 -10.86 4.26
CA LYS A 56 -4.37 -11.82 5.36
C LYS A 56 -5.41 -11.40 6.38
N SER A 57 -6.24 -12.35 6.81
CA SER A 57 -7.17 -12.13 7.92
C SER A 57 -7.10 -13.25 8.95
N SER A 58 -7.18 -12.89 10.24
CA SER A 58 -7.08 -13.86 11.32
C SER A 58 -7.93 -13.48 12.53
N ALA A 59 -8.44 -14.49 13.23
CA ALA A 59 -9.01 -14.32 14.57
C ALA A 59 -7.94 -14.44 15.67
N GLY A 60 -6.74 -14.91 15.33
CA GLY A 60 -5.59 -14.97 16.23
C GLY A 60 -4.59 -13.84 15.98
N ASN A 61 -3.59 -13.76 16.87
CA ASN A 61 -2.46 -12.83 16.80
C ASN A 61 -1.18 -13.62 17.14
N PRO A 62 -0.14 -13.62 16.30
CA PRO A 62 0.07 -12.79 15.10
C PRO A 62 -0.45 -13.41 13.79
N ILE A 63 -0.48 -12.58 12.74
CA ILE A 63 -0.60 -13.02 11.34
C ILE A 63 0.80 -13.30 10.80
N TYR A 64 0.94 -14.38 10.04
CA TYR A 64 2.19 -14.75 9.37
C TYR A 64 2.03 -14.70 7.85
N LEU A 65 3.13 -14.37 7.17
CA LEU A 65 3.30 -14.54 5.73
C LEU A 65 4.58 -15.32 5.47
N THR A 66 4.57 -16.17 4.45
CA THR A 66 5.79 -16.86 4.03
C THR A 66 6.74 -15.90 3.32
N GLY A 67 8.03 -16.24 3.29
CA GLY A 67 8.99 -15.52 2.46
C GLY A 67 8.59 -15.51 0.98
N GLU A 68 8.12 -16.66 0.48
CA GLU A 68 7.68 -16.86 -0.90
C GLU A 68 6.51 -15.94 -1.27
N GLU A 69 5.48 -15.84 -0.43
CA GLU A 69 4.33 -14.93 -0.63
C GLU A 69 4.79 -13.48 -0.81
N VAL A 70 5.73 -13.04 0.04
CA VAL A 70 6.25 -11.67 -0.01
C VAL A 70 7.14 -11.45 -1.23
N GLU A 71 8.01 -12.39 -1.55
CA GLU A 71 8.88 -12.31 -2.73
C GLU A 71 8.07 -12.24 -4.03
N ALA A 72 7.03 -13.07 -4.15
CA ALA A 72 6.14 -13.07 -5.30
C ALA A 72 5.33 -11.78 -5.41
N LEU A 73 4.80 -11.27 -4.30
CA LEU A 73 4.13 -9.98 -4.27
C LEU A 73 5.05 -8.87 -4.79
N VAL A 74 6.29 -8.81 -4.29
CA VAL A 74 7.28 -7.80 -4.70
C VAL A 74 7.65 -7.96 -6.16
N TYR A 75 7.90 -9.19 -6.62
CA TYR A 75 8.22 -9.49 -8.02
C TYR A 75 7.08 -9.08 -8.96
N PHE A 76 5.84 -9.47 -8.64
CA PHE A 76 4.66 -9.10 -9.41
C PHE A 76 4.51 -7.57 -9.47
N SER A 77 4.57 -6.92 -8.30
CA SER A 77 4.40 -5.47 -8.16
C SER A 77 5.39 -4.69 -9.01
N LYS A 78 6.67 -5.09 -8.97
CA LYS A 78 7.74 -4.49 -9.77
C LYS A 78 7.49 -4.61 -11.27
N ASN A 79 7.09 -5.79 -11.74
CA ASN A 79 6.89 -6.03 -13.17
C ASN A 79 5.57 -5.44 -13.69
N PHE A 80 4.56 -5.36 -12.83
CA PHE A 80 3.25 -4.79 -13.17
C PHE A 80 3.25 -3.26 -13.13
N GLY A 81 4.09 -2.64 -12.29
CA GLY A 81 4.07 -1.20 -12.02
C GLY A 81 3.06 -0.83 -10.92
N ALA A 82 2.89 -1.71 -9.94
CA ALA A 82 2.05 -1.48 -8.76
C ALA A 82 2.90 -1.38 -7.49
N LYS A 83 2.37 -0.71 -6.47
CA LYS A 83 2.98 -0.66 -5.13
C LYS A 83 2.61 -1.94 -4.36
N PRO A 84 3.58 -2.71 -3.84
CA PRO A 84 3.29 -3.91 -3.06
C PRO A 84 2.73 -3.53 -1.69
N ARG A 85 1.64 -4.19 -1.30
CA ARG A 85 0.97 -3.95 -0.03
C ARG A 85 0.56 -5.25 0.63
N ILE A 86 0.79 -5.34 1.94
CA ILE A 86 0.27 -6.44 2.75
C ILE A 86 -0.87 -5.87 3.57
N GLY A 87 -2.09 -6.29 3.22
CA GLY A 87 -3.31 -5.94 3.94
C GLY A 87 -3.56 -6.96 5.04
N VAL A 88 -3.61 -6.52 6.30
CA VAL A 88 -3.93 -7.39 7.43
C VAL A 88 -5.22 -6.96 8.10
N ARG A 89 -6.02 -7.95 8.50
CA ARG A 89 -7.29 -7.73 9.19
C ARG A 89 -7.47 -8.70 10.36
N PHE A 90 -7.40 -8.17 11.58
CA PHE A 90 -7.71 -8.95 12.80
C PHE A 90 -9.21 -8.94 13.08
N ASP A 91 -9.73 -9.96 13.76
CA ASP A 91 -11.15 -10.00 14.10
C ASP A 91 -11.58 -8.77 14.91
N ARG A 92 -12.72 -8.19 14.53
CA ARG A 92 -13.31 -6.95 15.08
C ARG A 92 -12.51 -5.66 14.86
N GLU A 93 -11.38 -5.73 14.17
CA GLU A 93 -10.63 -4.52 13.76
C GLU A 93 -10.89 -4.18 12.30
N ASP A 94 -10.37 -3.03 11.87
CA ASP A 94 -10.31 -2.60 10.48
C ASP A 94 -9.12 -3.24 9.72
N TRP A 95 -8.99 -2.87 8.45
CA TRP A 95 -7.83 -3.21 7.61
C TRP A 95 -6.67 -2.25 7.90
N TYR A 96 -5.47 -2.83 7.98
CA TYR A 96 -4.22 -2.10 8.08
C TYR A 96 -3.28 -2.57 6.97
N PHE A 97 -2.53 -1.63 6.40
CA PHE A 97 -1.69 -1.87 5.24
C PHE A 97 -0.23 -1.56 5.55
N PHE A 98 0.65 -2.39 5.00
CA PHE A 98 2.10 -2.28 5.18
C PHE A 98 2.82 -2.37 3.85
N HIS A 99 3.95 -1.67 3.73
CA HIS A 99 4.95 -2.08 2.75
C HIS A 99 5.63 -3.37 3.24
N PRO A 100 6.00 -4.32 2.37
CA PRO A 100 6.68 -5.54 2.82
C PRO A 100 7.94 -5.32 3.64
N ALA A 101 8.70 -4.25 3.34
CA ALA A 101 9.92 -3.90 4.06
C ALA A 101 9.69 -3.42 5.51
N ASP A 102 8.45 -3.04 5.86
CA ASP A 102 8.11 -2.54 7.20
C ASP A 102 7.75 -3.69 8.15
N LEU A 103 7.61 -4.92 7.64
CA LEU A 103 7.24 -6.07 8.44
C LEU A 103 8.43 -6.68 9.16
N TYR A 104 8.15 -7.24 10.35
CA TYR A 104 9.15 -8.02 11.06
C TYR A 104 9.45 -9.34 10.34
N THR A 105 10.69 -9.51 9.92
CA THR A 105 11.21 -10.77 9.39
C THR A 105 11.74 -11.63 10.54
N THR A 106 11.29 -12.88 10.58
CA THR A 106 11.79 -13.91 11.48
C THR A 106 13.11 -14.49 10.98
N ASP A 107 13.86 -15.15 11.85
CA ASP A 107 15.14 -15.80 11.48
C ASP A 107 14.99 -16.83 10.35
N GLY A 108 13.79 -17.40 10.17
CA GLY A 108 13.46 -18.34 9.11
C GLY A 108 13.02 -17.70 7.78
N GLY A 109 13.11 -16.37 7.63
CA GLY A 109 12.74 -15.66 6.40
C GLY A 109 11.24 -15.39 6.23
N ASN A 110 10.40 -15.88 7.15
CA ASN A 110 8.97 -15.56 7.16
C ASN A 110 8.71 -14.20 7.81
N TYR A 111 7.59 -13.59 7.49
CA TYR A 111 7.17 -12.31 8.02
C TYR A 111 6.03 -12.49 9.04
N ARG A 112 5.94 -11.59 10.02
CA ARG A 112 4.81 -11.56 10.96
C ARG A 112 4.34 -10.15 11.26
N VAL A 113 3.04 -10.04 11.52
CA VAL A 113 2.39 -8.81 11.99
C VAL A 113 1.63 -9.12 13.27
N LYS A 114 1.97 -8.41 14.34
CA LYS A 114 1.20 -8.45 15.59
C LYS A 114 0.02 -7.49 15.51
N LYS A 115 -1.07 -7.80 16.20
CA LYS A 115 -2.24 -6.91 16.29
C LYS A 115 -1.85 -5.54 16.82
N GLU A 116 -1.02 -5.49 17.85
CA GLU A 116 -0.58 -4.24 18.48
C GLU A 116 0.21 -3.37 17.50
N THR A 117 1.08 -3.98 16.70
CA THR A 117 1.82 -3.31 15.62
C THR A 117 0.88 -2.81 14.52
N ALA A 118 -0.14 -3.60 14.15
CA ALA A 118 -1.15 -3.18 13.18
C ALA A 118 -1.89 -1.91 13.62
N LEU A 119 -2.33 -1.86 14.88
CA LEU A 119 -3.04 -0.71 15.43
C LEU A 119 -2.17 0.53 15.59
N ALA A 120 -0.88 0.36 15.91
CA ALA A 120 0.03 1.47 16.16
C ALA A 120 0.60 2.06 14.86
N ASP A 121 1.13 1.18 14.01
CA ASP A 121 2.04 1.54 12.92
C ASP A 121 1.45 1.29 11.53
N GLY A 122 0.35 0.53 11.45
CA GLY A 122 -0.31 0.25 10.18
C GLY A 122 -0.94 1.48 9.56
N VAL A 123 -0.84 1.58 8.23
CA VAL A 123 -1.61 2.55 7.45
C VAL A 123 -3.06 2.11 7.49
N ASP A 124 -3.95 2.95 8.01
CA ASP A 124 -5.38 2.64 8.04
C ASP A 124 -6.02 2.74 6.65
N PHE A 125 -7.25 2.27 6.51
CA PHE A 125 -7.91 2.23 5.20
C PHE A 125 -8.12 3.62 4.58
N ASP A 126 -8.46 4.64 5.38
CA ASP A 126 -8.75 5.96 4.85
C ASP A 126 -7.47 6.64 4.37
N GLU A 127 -6.37 6.48 5.10
CA GLU A 127 -5.05 6.90 4.65
C GLU A 127 -4.61 6.12 3.40
N PHE A 128 -4.82 4.81 3.38
CA PHE A 128 -4.42 3.93 2.27
C PHE A 128 -5.05 4.35 0.93
N VAL A 129 -6.30 4.80 0.96
CA VAL A 129 -7.03 5.29 -0.21
C VAL A 129 -6.92 6.80 -0.43
N GLY A 130 -6.11 7.50 0.36
CA GLY A 130 -5.81 8.92 0.20
C GLY A 130 -6.88 9.89 0.71
N LYS A 131 -7.80 9.44 1.57
CA LYS A 131 -8.82 10.30 2.21
C LYS A 131 -8.28 11.09 3.41
N SER A 132 -7.19 10.61 4.01
CA SER A 132 -6.52 11.24 5.14
C SER A 132 -5.00 11.05 5.03
N ALA A 133 -4.25 11.85 5.77
CA ALA A 133 -2.83 11.63 6.01
C ALA A 133 -2.60 11.62 7.53
N LYS A 134 -1.93 10.60 8.04
CA LYS A 134 -1.56 10.54 9.46
C LYS A 134 -0.47 11.58 9.70
N THR A 135 -0.68 12.47 10.67
CA THR A 135 0.34 13.40 11.13
C THR A 135 0.80 12.98 12.52
N THR A 136 2.10 12.80 12.69
CA THR A 136 2.69 12.53 13.99
C THR A 136 3.00 13.85 14.70
N LEU A 137 3.15 13.82 16.03
CA LEU A 137 3.63 14.99 16.77
C LEU A 137 5.04 15.41 16.33
N ALA A 138 5.83 14.50 15.74
CA ALA A 138 7.13 14.82 15.16
C ALA A 138 6.97 15.63 13.86
N ASP A 139 5.98 15.32 13.03
CA ASP A 139 5.69 16.08 11.80
C ASP A 139 5.29 17.53 12.12
N HIS A 140 4.65 17.75 13.27
CA HIS A 140 4.35 19.09 13.77
C HIS A 140 5.56 19.80 14.39
N ALA A 141 6.55 19.05 14.90
CA ALA A 141 7.81 19.59 15.42
C ALA A 141 8.79 19.96 14.30
N GLU A 142 8.71 19.32 13.13
CA GLU A 142 9.48 19.67 11.92
C GLU A 142 8.89 20.86 11.15
N SER A 143 7.64 21.28 11.45
CA SER A 143 7.01 22.44 10.81
C SER A 143 7.56 23.83 11.23
N VAL A 144 8.67 23.87 11.97
CA VAL A 144 9.31 25.13 12.42
C VAL A 144 10.64 25.40 11.70
N GLU A 145 11.17 24.47 10.90
CA GLU A 145 12.33 24.69 10.03
C GLU A 145 12.08 24.08 8.64
N ASP A 146 11.32 24.79 7.81
CA ASP A 146 11.11 24.48 6.38
C ASP A 146 12.41 24.77 5.60
N ASP A 147 13.26 23.75 5.47
CA ASP A 147 14.42 23.75 4.55
C ASP A 147 14.03 23.21 3.16
N GLY A 148 12.73 23.11 2.88
CA GLY A 148 12.19 22.70 1.59
C GLY A 148 12.24 23.83 0.55
N PRO A 149 12.23 23.49 -0.76
CA PRO A 149 12.06 24.49 -1.80
C PRO A 149 10.75 25.23 -1.54
N SER A 150 10.84 26.56 -1.48
CA SER A 150 9.71 27.45 -1.23
C SER A 150 8.56 27.13 -2.20
N GLN A 151 7.33 27.49 -1.84
CA GLN A 151 6.18 27.25 -2.70
C GLN A 151 6.37 27.81 -4.12
N GLY A 152 7.08 28.94 -4.27
CA GLY A 152 7.43 29.50 -5.59
C GLY A 152 8.34 28.59 -6.41
N VAL A 153 9.33 27.93 -5.79
CA VAL A 153 10.21 26.96 -6.48
C VAL A 153 9.40 25.76 -6.97
N ARG A 154 8.45 25.28 -6.16
CA ARG A 154 7.59 24.14 -6.52
C ARG A 154 6.70 24.45 -7.71
N ASP A 155 6.11 25.65 -7.74
CA ASP A 155 5.24 26.09 -8.84
C ASP A 155 6.01 26.17 -10.17
N VAL A 156 7.27 26.64 -10.14
CA VAL A 156 8.15 26.69 -11.32
C VAL A 156 8.50 25.29 -11.81
N LEU A 157 8.88 24.37 -10.91
CA LEU A 157 9.20 22.99 -11.27
C LEU A 157 7.99 22.24 -11.86
N ASP A 158 6.78 22.51 -11.34
CA ASP A 158 5.54 21.95 -11.89
C ASP A 158 5.23 22.49 -13.29
N ALA A 159 5.54 23.76 -13.56
CA ALA A 159 5.41 24.35 -14.89
C ALA A 159 6.40 23.75 -15.89
N VAL A 160 7.64 23.44 -15.47
CA VAL A 160 8.60 22.69 -16.31
C VAL A 160 8.11 21.27 -16.58
N LYS A 161 7.62 20.57 -15.55
CA LYS A 161 7.06 19.21 -15.70
C LYS A 161 5.86 19.15 -16.66
N LYS A 162 5.04 20.21 -16.69
CA LYS A 162 3.90 20.36 -17.61
C LYS A 162 4.29 20.82 -19.01
N GLY A 163 5.58 21.12 -19.25
CA GLY A 163 6.08 21.65 -20.52
C GLY A 163 5.63 23.08 -20.81
N VAL A 164 5.19 23.81 -19.78
CA VAL A 164 4.79 25.22 -19.88
C VAL A 164 6.02 26.14 -19.88
N LEU A 165 7.08 25.74 -19.17
CA LEU A 165 8.37 26.41 -19.13
C LEU A 165 9.47 25.45 -19.59
N SER A 166 10.46 25.97 -20.29
CA SER A 166 11.74 25.30 -20.48
C SER A 166 12.59 25.36 -19.21
N VAL A 167 13.61 24.49 -19.13
CA VAL A 167 14.54 24.48 -18.00
C VAL A 167 15.32 25.81 -17.91
N ASP A 168 15.65 26.42 -19.05
CA ASP A 168 16.37 27.70 -19.10
C ASP A 168 15.50 28.86 -18.58
N GLU A 169 14.22 28.91 -18.97
CA GLU A 169 13.27 29.91 -18.45
C GLU A 169 13.00 29.73 -16.96
N ALA A 170 12.95 28.49 -16.48
CA ALA A 170 12.82 28.21 -15.06
C ALA A 170 14.05 28.65 -14.26
N ALA A 171 15.27 28.51 -14.83
CA ALA A 171 16.49 28.98 -14.18
C ALA A 171 16.50 30.50 -14.03
N GLU A 172 16.06 31.26 -15.05
CA GLU A 172 15.95 32.73 -14.96
C GLU A 172 14.92 33.20 -13.92
N ILE A 173 13.89 32.42 -13.63
CA ILE A 173 12.85 32.75 -12.63
C ILE A 173 13.34 32.46 -11.20
N LEU A 174 14.31 31.56 -11.03
CA LEU A 174 14.78 31.07 -9.74
C LEU A 174 16.11 31.70 -9.26
N ASP A 175 16.80 32.45 -10.12
CA ASP A 175 17.95 33.31 -9.78
C ASP A 175 17.52 34.64 -9.12
#